data_AF-Q3J9P4-F1
#
_entry.id   AF-Q3J9P4-F1
#
_cell.length_a   1.000
_cell.length_b   1.000
_cell.length_c   1.000
_cell.angle_alpha   90.00
_cell.angle_beta   90.00
_cell.angle_gamma   90.00
#
_symmetry.space_group_name_H-M   'P 1'
#
loop_
_entity.id
_entity.type
_entity.pdbx_description
1 polymer ?
#
loop_
_entity_poly.entity_id
_entity_poly.type
_entity_poly.pdbx_seq_one_letter_code
_entity_poly.pdbx_strand_id
1 'polypeptide(L)'
;MKKTTFTTTVALGILLGTTNAHALLIDPDGGGGAFNAIDVHALDWNAGSALAVPDEGGSFKPDQIAVGDTFTQYAHAELSVFNDASGNANGTFIGSGEQWTFVLGFREEVVSVDPTARSASFSAIGGGTNFFEIWYGDDDNDNLEGTGFNNGTKILSGTVSSGTSNFDNDETLAPFTGDPGDAQPLDNFGNDDRPGIRSVTGSGGATINISVSSFDSAFFTGAISSLELKMINFDTSLIDPFNNTNPADCFTGAAGGGTVNAACNGPNNISFGMSSGDINGFNTTNFEFQQDAISNLKVTTTTVPEPSSIFLLGTGLAALGFAGTRKRRR
;
A
#
# COMPACT_ATOMS: atom_id res chain seq x y z
N MET A 1 65.20 43.93 11.61
CA MET A 1 64.81 43.04 10.49
C MET A 1 63.55 42.27 10.91
N LYS A 2 62.36 42.71 10.47
CA LYS A 2 61.08 42.07 10.79
C LYS A 2 60.61 41.32 9.54
N LYS A 3 60.44 40.00 9.65
CA LYS A 3 59.79 39.16 8.62
C LYS A 3 58.33 38.99 9.03
N THR A 4 57.42 39.53 8.23
CA THR A 4 55.98 39.34 8.34
C THR A 4 55.57 38.16 7.45
N THR A 5 55.08 37.10 8.08
CA THR A 5 54.56 35.90 7.40
C THR A 5 53.06 36.09 7.18
N PHE A 6 52.60 36.07 5.94
CA PHE A 6 51.18 36.03 5.58
C PHE A 6 50.73 34.56 5.49
N THR A 7 49.83 34.15 6.37
CA THR A 7 49.15 32.85 6.32
C THR A 7 47.77 33.07 5.75
N THR A 8 47.54 32.66 4.50
CA THR A 8 46.23 32.71 3.85
C THR A 8 45.59 31.32 3.98
N THR A 9 44.62 31.19 4.88
CA THR A 9 43.80 29.98 5.02
C THR A 9 42.62 30.10 4.07
N VAL A 10 42.57 29.26 3.02
CA VAL A 10 41.38 29.10 2.17
C VAL A 10 40.54 27.98 2.79
N ALA A 11 39.41 28.35 3.42
CA ALA A 11 38.42 27.40 3.89
C ALA A 11 37.49 27.06 2.72
N LEU A 12 37.59 25.84 2.18
CA LEU A 12 36.65 25.31 1.20
C LEU A 12 35.48 24.70 1.97
N GLY A 13 34.38 25.45 2.09
CA GLY A 13 33.14 24.97 2.70
C GLY A 13 32.45 23.99 1.76
N ILE A 14 32.46 22.70 2.12
CA ILE A 14 31.63 21.69 1.48
C ILE A 14 30.22 21.85 2.07
N LEU A 15 29.33 22.54 1.34
CA LEU A 15 27.89 22.46 1.57
C LEU A 15 27.45 21.06 1.12
N LEU A 16 27.37 20.13 2.07
CA LEU A 16 26.59 18.91 1.87
C LEU A 16 25.13 19.34 1.86
N GLY A 17 24.54 19.40 0.67
CA GLY A 17 23.09 19.55 0.52
C GLY A 17 22.43 18.33 1.16
N THR A 18 21.72 18.54 2.26
CA THR A 18 20.78 17.55 2.79
C THR A 18 19.65 17.42 1.78
N THR A 19 19.59 16.30 1.06
CA THR A 19 18.44 15.97 0.22
C THR A 19 17.25 15.70 1.13
N ASN A 20 16.43 16.71 1.38
CA ASN A 20 15.08 16.48 1.89
C ASN A 20 14.33 15.66 0.84
N ALA A 21 13.68 14.57 1.26
CA ALA A 21 12.73 13.87 0.40
C ALA A 21 11.72 14.91 -0.08
N HIS A 22 11.69 15.16 -1.39
CA HIS A 22 10.73 16.10 -1.96
C HIS A 22 9.35 15.47 -1.79
N ALA A 23 8.45 16.18 -1.13
CA ALA A 23 7.09 15.73 -0.94
C ALA A 23 6.29 15.86 -2.26
N LEU A 24 5.29 15.00 -2.42
CA LEU A 24 4.55 14.83 -3.68
C LEU A 24 3.38 15.81 -3.67
N LEU A 25 3.30 16.70 -4.66
CA LEU A 25 2.11 17.54 -4.76
C LEU A 25 1.00 16.74 -5.42
N ILE A 26 -0.14 16.67 -4.73
CA ILE A 26 -1.36 16.06 -5.23
C ILE A 26 -2.38 17.17 -5.43
N ASP A 27 -2.94 17.23 -6.62
CA ASP A 27 -4.17 17.96 -6.90
C ASP A 27 -5.35 16.97 -6.71
N PRO A 28 -6.18 17.16 -5.66
CA PRO A 28 -7.23 16.19 -5.33
C PRO A 28 -8.27 15.98 -6.45
N ASP A 29 -8.50 16.99 -7.31
CA ASP A 29 -9.55 16.97 -8.34
C ASP A 29 -9.05 17.01 -9.78
N GLY A 30 -7.73 16.93 -9.98
CA GLY A 30 -7.14 16.78 -11.31
C GLY A 30 -6.91 18.09 -12.07
N GLY A 31 -6.58 19.19 -11.37
CA GLY A 31 -6.03 20.39 -12.02
C GLY A 31 -7.05 21.27 -12.73
N GLY A 32 -8.33 21.09 -12.44
CA GLY A 32 -9.43 21.81 -13.07
C GLY A 32 -10.61 22.12 -12.16
N GLY A 33 -10.61 21.66 -10.91
CA GLY A 33 -11.70 21.85 -9.97
C GLY A 33 -11.45 22.95 -8.94
N ALA A 34 -12.07 22.78 -7.77
CA ALA A 34 -12.12 23.78 -6.70
C ALA A 34 -10.93 23.68 -5.73
N PHE A 35 -10.19 22.58 -5.77
CA PHE A 35 -9.08 22.32 -4.86
C PHE A 35 -7.75 22.81 -5.45
N ASN A 36 -6.82 23.18 -4.56
CA ASN A 36 -5.45 23.48 -4.96
C ASN A 36 -4.59 22.24 -4.70
N ALA A 37 -3.48 22.13 -5.44
CA ALA A 37 -2.46 21.15 -5.14
C ALA A 37 -1.96 21.28 -3.68
N ILE A 38 -1.94 20.16 -2.97
CA ILE A 38 -1.53 19.99 -1.58
C ILE A 38 -0.27 19.12 -1.52
N ASP A 39 0.50 19.32 -0.45
CA ASP A 39 1.71 18.53 -0.22
C ASP A 39 1.39 17.24 0.54
N VAL A 40 1.58 16.09 -0.08
CA VAL A 40 1.16 14.80 0.45
C VAL A 40 2.35 13.88 0.65
N HIS A 41 2.42 13.31 1.85
CA HIS A 41 3.38 12.28 2.22
C HIS A 41 2.73 10.90 2.36
N ALA A 42 1.47 10.83 2.78
CA ALA A 42 0.75 9.58 2.86
C ALA A 42 -0.73 9.74 2.50
N LEU A 43 -1.29 8.66 1.95
CA LEU A 43 -2.72 8.47 1.76
C LEU A 43 -3.22 7.57 2.89
N ASP A 44 -4.22 8.01 3.63
CA ASP A 44 -4.78 7.28 4.75
C ASP A 44 -6.21 6.88 4.40
N TRP A 45 -6.40 5.58 4.27
CA TRP A 45 -7.61 4.97 3.74
C TRP A 45 -8.56 4.67 4.89
N ASN A 46 -9.86 4.74 4.64
CA ASN A 46 -10.84 4.25 5.60
C ASN A 46 -10.68 2.73 5.80
N ALA A 47 -11.25 2.22 6.89
CA ALA A 47 -11.39 0.78 7.07
C ALA A 47 -12.18 0.18 5.89
N GLY A 48 -11.59 -0.81 5.24
CA GLY A 48 -12.17 -1.53 4.09
C GLY A 48 -12.09 -3.03 4.28
N SER A 49 -12.35 -3.76 3.20
CA SER A 49 -12.37 -5.22 3.21
C SER A 49 -11.22 -5.78 2.40
N ALA A 50 -10.72 -6.94 2.82
CA ALA A 50 -9.73 -7.71 2.10
C ALA A 50 -10.07 -9.20 2.14
N LEU A 51 -9.84 -9.89 1.02
CA LEU A 51 -10.18 -11.28 0.79
C LEU A 51 -8.96 -12.06 0.34
N ALA A 52 -8.57 -13.06 1.11
CA ALA A 52 -7.62 -14.07 0.70
C ALA A 52 -8.36 -15.26 0.07
N VAL A 53 -7.94 -15.63 -1.14
CA VAL A 53 -8.49 -16.76 -1.91
C VAL A 53 -7.37 -17.74 -2.20
N PRO A 54 -7.46 -19.01 -1.76
CA PRO A 54 -6.44 -20.00 -2.05
C PRO A 54 -6.40 -20.29 -3.54
N ASP A 55 -5.20 -20.52 -4.07
CA ASP A 55 -5.08 -21.08 -5.41
C ASP A 55 -5.63 -22.51 -5.46
N GLU A 56 -5.78 -23.07 -6.66
CA GLU A 56 -6.36 -24.41 -6.85
C GLU A 56 -5.67 -25.47 -5.96
N GLY A 57 -6.44 -26.03 -5.03
CA GLY A 57 -5.99 -27.06 -4.08
C GLY A 57 -5.54 -26.54 -2.71
N GLY A 58 -5.45 -25.22 -2.49
CA GLY A 58 -5.17 -24.62 -1.19
C GLY A 58 -6.41 -24.49 -0.30
N SER A 59 -6.20 -24.23 1.00
CA SER A 59 -7.27 -23.97 1.96
C SER A 59 -6.78 -23.18 3.17
N PHE A 60 -7.63 -22.30 3.71
CA PHE A 60 -7.42 -21.65 5.02
C PHE A 60 -7.89 -22.50 6.20
N LYS A 61 -8.22 -23.78 5.97
CA LYS A 61 -8.54 -24.69 7.06
C LYS A 61 -7.31 -24.87 7.94
N PRO A 62 -7.45 -24.79 9.27
CA PRO A 62 -6.31 -24.79 10.19
C PRO A 62 -5.40 -26.03 10.14
N ASP A 63 -5.91 -27.16 9.65
CA ASP A 63 -5.16 -28.41 9.46
C ASP A 63 -4.67 -28.61 8.01
N GLN A 64 -4.95 -27.67 7.12
CA GLN A 64 -4.65 -27.77 5.69
C GLN A 64 -3.67 -26.70 5.20
N ILE A 65 -3.51 -25.59 5.91
CA ILE A 65 -2.51 -24.59 5.56
C ILE A 65 -1.08 -25.11 5.82
N ALA A 66 -0.23 -25.02 4.81
CA ALA A 66 1.14 -25.48 4.84
C ALA A 66 2.10 -24.47 4.19
N VAL A 67 3.38 -24.53 4.60
CA VAL A 67 4.44 -23.76 3.94
C VAL A 67 4.52 -24.14 2.47
N GLY A 68 4.52 -23.14 1.60
CA GLY A 68 4.49 -23.30 0.14
C GLY A 68 3.10 -23.23 -0.48
N ASP A 69 2.04 -23.19 0.32
CA ASP A 69 0.71 -22.89 -0.18
C ASP A 69 0.66 -21.45 -0.69
N THR A 70 -0.12 -21.22 -1.74
CA THR A 70 -0.24 -19.92 -2.38
C THR A 70 -1.68 -19.47 -2.44
N PHE A 71 -1.88 -18.17 -2.34
CA PHE A 71 -3.19 -17.54 -2.33
C PHE A 71 -3.09 -16.17 -2.99
N THR A 72 -4.23 -15.68 -3.45
CA THR A 72 -4.37 -14.33 -3.98
C THR A 72 -5.15 -13.49 -2.99
N GLN A 73 -4.56 -12.37 -2.58
CA GLN A 73 -5.20 -11.37 -1.75
C GLN A 73 -5.82 -10.28 -2.65
N TYR A 74 -7.08 -9.97 -2.40
CA TYR A 74 -7.82 -8.87 -2.99
C TYR A 74 -8.19 -7.87 -1.89
N ALA A 75 -8.21 -6.58 -2.20
CA ALA A 75 -8.47 -5.55 -1.21
C ALA A 75 -9.02 -4.28 -1.87
N HIS A 76 -9.85 -3.55 -1.13
CA HIS A 76 -10.32 -2.22 -1.53
C HIS A 76 -10.60 -1.32 -0.32
N ALA A 77 -10.52 -0.01 -0.54
CA ALA A 77 -11.03 0.98 0.40
C ALA A 77 -11.17 2.35 -0.28
N GLU A 78 -11.85 3.26 0.41
CA GLU A 78 -11.95 4.67 0.07
C GLU A 78 -10.93 5.48 0.86
N LEU A 79 -10.45 6.60 0.30
CA LEU A 79 -9.53 7.50 0.96
C LEU A 79 -10.24 8.29 2.07
N SER A 80 -9.70 8.27 3.28
CA SER A 80 -10.18 9.11 4.37
C SER A 80 -9.58 10.51 4.29
N VAL A 81 -8.24 10.56 4.23
CA VAL A 81 -7.49 11.79 4.42
C VAL A 81 -6.13 11.75 3.72
N PHE A 82 -5.67 12.92 3.28
CA PHE A 82 -4.30 13.13 2.85
C PHE A 82 -3.45 13.57 4.05
N ASN A 83 -2.30 12.96 4.27
CA ASN A 83 -1.40 13.33 5.37
C ASN A 83 -0.12 14.00 4.86
N ASP A 84 0.30 15.06 5.55
CA ASP A 84 1.58 15.74 5.31
C ASP A 84 2.77 14.95 5.87
N ALA A 85 3.99 15.44 5.65
CA ALA A 85 5.22 14.78 6.14
C ALA A 85 5.35 14.73 7.68
N SER A 86 4.53 15.48 8.41
CA SER A 86 4.46 15.45 9.87
C SER A 86 3.35 14.51 10.37
N GLY A 87 2.60 13.86 9.47
CA GLY A 87 1.46 13.01 9.79
C GLY A 87 0.19 13.78 10.13
N ASN A 88 0.11 15.08 9.80
CA ASN A 88 -1.13 15.84 9.98
C ASN A 88 -2.01 15.74 8.74
N ALA A 89 -3.32 15.73 8.94
CA ALA A 89 -4.30 15.86 7.88
C ALA A 89 -4.07 17.17 7.08
N ASN A 90 -3.93 17.03 5.76
CA ASN A 90 -3.65 18.09 4.79
C ASN A 90 -4.66 18.09 3.63
N GLY A 91 -5.88 17.61 3.88
CA GLY A 91 -6.96 17.56 2.90
C GLY A 91 -7.87 16.35 3.12
N THR A 92 -9.15 16.50 2.81
CA THR A 92 -10.16 15.42 2.85
C THR A 92 -11.13 15.59 1.69
N PHE A 93 -11.63 14.48 1.14
CA PHE A 93 -12.66 14.48 0.10
C PHE A 93 -14.09 14.64 0.62
N ILE A 94 -14.28 14.53 1.94
CA ILE A 94 -15.62 14.49 2.56
C ILE A 94 -16.43 15.73 2.17
N GLY A 95 -17.45 15.53 1.33
CA GLY A 95 -18.44 16.53 0.94
C GLY A 95 -18.33 17.11 -0.47
N SER A 96 -17.43 16.61 -1.31
CA SER A 96 -17.29 17.03 -2.72
C SER A 96 -18.24 16.30 -3.68
N GLY A 97 -18.76 15.13 -3.28
CA GLY A 97 -19.50 14.22 -4.18
C GLY A 97 -18.56 13.37 -5.04
N GLU A 98 -17.26 13.52 -4.86
CA GLU A 98 -16.20 12.78 -5.52
C GLU A 98 -15.36 12.03 -4.47
N GLN A 99 -14.71 10.95 -4.89
CA GLN A 99 -13.92 10.09 -4.01
C GLN A 99 -12.63 9.59 -4.67
N TRP A 100 -11.68 9.20 -3.82
CA TRP A 100 -10.54 8.37 -4.21
C TRP A 100 -10.72 6.99 -3.62
N THR A 101 -10.56 5.96 -4.45
CA THR A 101 -10.65 4.56 -4.01
C THR A 101 -9.45 3.79 -4.52
N PHE A 102 -9.08 2.71 -3.83
CA PHE A 102 -8.11 1.76 -4.38
C PHE A 102 -8.72 0.37 -4.54
N VAL A 103 -8.15 -0.35 -5.49
CA VAL A 103 -8.29 -1.80 -5.62
C VAL A 103 -6.93 -2.44 -5.77
N LEU A 104 -6.74 -3.57 -5.11
CA LEU A 104 -5.50 -4.33 -5.06
C LEU A 104 -5.81 -5.81 -5.28
N GLY A 105 -4.92 -6.48 -6.03
CA GLY A 105 -4.93 -7.92 -6.17
C GLY A 105 -3.51 -8.42 -6.35
N PHE A 106 -3.01 -9.30 -5.48
CA PHE A 106 -1.67 -9.87 -5.61
C PHE A 106 -1.57 -11.24 -4.98
N ARG A 107 -0.55 -12.00 -5.38
CA ARG A 107 -0.33 -13.35 -4.91
C ARG A 107 0.71 -13.40 -3.79
N GLU A 108 0.47 -14.28 -2.83
CA GLU A 108 1.36 -14.53 -1.70
C GLU A 108 1.59 -16.04 -1.51
N GLU A 109 2.66 -16.37 -0.80
CA GLU A 109 3.02 -17.73 -0.39
C GLU A 109 3.14 -17.79 1.13
N VAL A 110 2.70 -18.90 1.73
CA VAL A 110 2.91 -19.21 3.14
C VAL A 110 4.39 -19.50 3.39
N VAL A 111 5.05 -18.65 4.16
CA VAL A 111 6.47 -18.77 4.50
C VAL A 111 6.67 -19.51 5.82
N SER A 112 5.76 -19.33 6.77
CA SER A 112 5.77 -20.07 8.03
C SER A 112 4.37 -20.27 8.59
N VAL A 113 4.18 -21.39 9.27
CA VAL A 113 3.02 -21.65 10.14
C VAL A 113 3.57 -22.08 11.50
N ASP A 114 3.16 -21.41 12.56
CA ASP A 114 3.41 -21.83 13.94
C ASP A 114 2.07 -22.19 14.61
N PRO A 115 1.73 -23.49 14.65
CA PRO A 115 0.50 -23.94 15.30
C PRO A 115 0.48 -23.70 16.82
N THR A 116 1.64 -23.53 17.45
CA THR A 116 1.74 -23.26 18.89
C THR A 116 1.45 -21.80 19.18
N ALA A 117 2.03 -20.90 18.39
CA ALA A 117 1.77 -19.48 18.45
C ALA A 117 0.44 -19.07 17.78
N ARG A 118 -0.19 -20.00 17.03
CA ARG A 118 -1.39 -19.76 16.22
C ARG A 118 -1.18 -18.64 15.19
N SER A 119 0.01 -18.63 14.59
CA SER A 119 0.41 -17.60 13.64
C SER A 119 0.78 -18.17 12.27
N ALA A 120 0.54 -17.39 11.23
CA ALA A 120 1.04 -17.64 9.89
C ALA A 120 1.74 -16.38 9.36
N SER A 121 2.81 -16.58 8.60
CA SER A 121 3.48 -15.48 7.88
C SER A 121 3.59 -15.81 6.40
N PHE A 122 3.58 -14.75 5.60
CA PHE A 122 3.46 -14.84 4.17
C PHE A 122 4.40 -13.85 3.48
N SER A 123 4.66 -14.10 2.19
CA SER A 123 5.41 -13.17 1.36
C SER A 123 4.78 -13.04 -0.01
N ALA A 124 4.76 -11.82 -0.53
CA ALA A 124 4.31 -11.54 -1.88
C ALA A 124 5.24 -12.22 -2.90
N ILE A 125 4.63 -12.96 -3.82
CA ILE A 125 5.32 -13.69 -4.89
C ILE A 125 4.88 -13.18 -6.26
N GLY A 126 5.73 -13.39 -7.26
CA GLY A 126 5.39 -13.08 -8.65
C GLY A 126 4.49 -14.12 -9.30
N GLY A 127 3.84 -13.72 -10.41
CA GLY A 127 2.96 -14.58 -11.21
C GLY A 127 1.50 -14.56 -10.75
N GLY A 128 0.58 -14.91 -11.66
CA GLY A 128 -0.86 -14.82 -11.41
C GLY A 128 -1.39 -13.39 -11.39
N THR A 129 -2.44 -13.15 -10.60
CA THR A 129 -3.02 -11.82 -10.36
C THR A 129 -2.00 -10.91 -9.70
N ASN A 130 -1.76 -9.74 -10.28
CA ASN A 130 -0.92 -8.72 -9.69
C ASN A 130 -1.27 -7.33 -10.25
N PHE A 131 -1.99 -6.52 -9.48
CA PHE A 131 -2.37 -5.17 -9.82
C PHE A 131 -2.62 -4.33 -8.56
N PHE A 132 -2.36 -3.04 -8.69
CA PHE A 132 -2.77 -2.00 -7.74
C PHE A 132 -3.27 -0.82 -8.57
N GLU A 133 -4.46 -0.31 -8.27
CA GLU A 133 -5.06 0.81 -8.99
C GLU A 133 -5.69 1.80 -8.00
N ILE A 134 -5.54 3.09 -8.26
CA ILE A 134 -6.27 4.16 -7.58
C ILE A 134 -7.20 4.81 -8.60
N TRP A 135 -8.45 5.02 -8.20
CA TRP A 135 -9.53 5.55 -9.00
C TRP A 135 -10.06 6.85 -8.40
N TYR A 136 -10.49 7.75 -9.28
CA TYR A 136 -11.19 8.99 -8.96
C TYR A 136 -12.54 9.00 -9.66
N GLY A 137 -13.61 9.24 -8.93
CA GLY A 137 -14.96 9.24 -9.51
C GLY A 137 -16.01 9.80 -8.57
N ASP A 138 -17.27 9.64 -8.93
CA ASP A 138 -18.42 9.97 -8.08
C ASP A 138 -18.38 9.13 -6.79
N ASP A 139 -18.84 9.69 -5.67
CA ASP A 139 -19.03 9.01 -4.38
C ASP A 139 -20.18 7.98 -4.47
N ASP A 140 -19.85 6.80 -4.99
CA ASP A 140 -20.75 5.70 -5.31
C ASP A 140 -20.23 4.31 -4.90
N ASN A 141 -19.22 4.26 -4.02
CA ASN A 141 -18.73 3.00 -3.46
C ASN A 141 -19.73 2.45 -2.44
N ASP A 142 -19.78 1.12 -2.35
CA ASP A 142 -20.57 0.43 -1.33
C ASP A 142 -19.67 -0.63 -0.67
N ASN A 143 -19.36 -0.43 0.61
CA ASN A 143 -18.52 -1.36 1.39
C ASN A 143 -19.17 -2.74 1.53
N LEU A 144 -20.49 -2.82 1.67
CA LEU A 144 -21.20 -4.08 1.89
C LEU A 144 -21.29 -4.87 0.58
N GLU A 145 -21.68 -4.22 -0.52
CA GLU A 145 -21.74 -4.87 -1.83
C GLU A 145 -20.35 -5.06 -2.46
N GLY A 146 -19.36 -4.28 -2.04
CA GLY A 146 -18.02 -4.24 -2.60
C GLY A 146 -17.92 -3.59 -3.98
N THR A 147 -18.85 -2.69 -4.30
CA THR A 147 -19.00 -2.04 -5.61
C THR A 147 -18.45 -0.61 -5.61
N GLY A 148 -18.28 0.00 -6.80
CA GLY A 148 -17.86 1.41 -6.96
C GLY A 148 -16.35 1.70 -6.77
N PHE A 149 -15.59 0.86 -6.07
CA PHE A 149 -14.14 1.08 -5.82
C PHE A 149 -13.22 1.13 -7.06
N ASN A 150 -13.71 0.72 -8.22
CA ASN A 150 -12.98 0.77 -9.48
C ASN A 150 -13.78 1.49 -10.58
N ASN A 151 -14.67 2.40 -10.18
CA ASN A 151 -15.46 3.23 -11.07
C ASN A 151 -14.78 4.59 -11.33
N GLY A 152 -15.06 5.20 -12.48
CA GLY A 152 -14.56 6.53 -12.85
C GLY A 152 -13.23 6.51 -13.62
N THR A 153 -12.33 7.42 -13.26
CA THR A 153 -11.04 7.63 -13.91
C THR A 153 -9.93 6.98 -13.11
N LYS A 154 -9.19 6.06 -13.71
CA LYS A 154 -7.99 5.50 -13.09
C LYS A 154 -6.87 6.54 -13.09
N ILE A 155 -6.47 6.98 -11.91
CA ILE A 155 -5.45 8.03 -11.71
C ILE A 155 -4.08 7.45 -11.37
N LEU A 156 -4.01 6.19 -10.92
CA LEU A 156 -2.76 5.48 -10.69
C LEU A 156 -2.90 4.00 -11.01
N SER A 157 -1.86 3.40 -11.58
CA SER A 157 -1.73 1.95 -11.66
C SER A 157 -0.31 1.46 -11.37
N GLY A 158 -0.21 0.25 -10.84
CA GLY A 158 1.03 -0.40 -10.48
C GLY A 158 0.84 -1.89 -10.22
N THR A 159 1.90 -2.52 -9.71
CA THR A 159 1.94 -3.94 -9.35
C THR A 159 2.71 -4.14 -8.05
N VAL A 160 2.35 -5.13 -7.25
CA VAL A 160 3.11 -5.52 -6.06
C VAL A 160 4.41 -6.19 -6.51
N SER A 161 5.52 -5.69 -5.99
CA SER A 161 6.89 -6.12 -6.34
C SER A 161 7.54 -6.99 -5.28
N SER A 162 7.12 -6.83 -4.02
CA SER A 162 7.56 -7.60 -2.86
C SER A 162 6.68 -7.23 -1.67
N GLY A 163 6.69 -8.05 -0.62
CA GLY A 163 5.96 -7.75 0.60
C GLY A 163 6.00 -8.92 1.57
N THR A 164 5.60 -8.64 2.80
CA THR A 164 5.41 -9.63 3.86
C THR A 164 4.14 -9.32 4.62
N SER A 165 3.43 -10.36 5.05
CA SER A 165 2.27 -10.24 5.90
C SER A 165 2.28 -11.33 6.97
N ASN A 166 1.48 -11.13 8.01
CA ASN A 166 1.27 -12.11 9.07
C ASN A 166 -0.15 -12.01 9.63
N PHE A 167 -0.62 -13.11 10.21
CA PHE A 167 -1.88 -13.17 10.93
C PHE A 167 -1.73 -14.07 12.16
N ASP A 168 -2.16 -13.56 13.30
CA ASP A 168 -2.18 -14.25 14.59
C ASP A 168 -3.64 -14.48 15.00
N ASN A 169 -4.00 -15.74 15.18
CA ASN A 169 -5.33 -16.14 15.62
C ASN A 169 -5.38 -16.20 17.16
N ASP A 170 -6.33 -15.47 17.76
CA ASP A 170 -6.48 -15.32 19.22
C ASP A 170 -7.38 -16.42 19.85
N GLU A 171 -8.03 -17.25 19.04
CA GLU A 171 -8.98 -18.30 19.49
C GLU A 171 -8.35 -19.26 20.51
N THR A 172 -8.88 -19.29 21.73
CA THR A 172 -8.21 -19.93 22.88
C THR A 172 -8.34 -21.46 22.94
N LEU A 173 -8.95 -22.10 21.94
CA LEU A 173 -9.33 -23.51 21.99
C LEU A 173 -8.36 -24.44 21.24
N ALA A 174 -7.92 -25.48 21.96
CA ALA A 174 -7.14 -26.61 21.43
C ALA A 174 -8.04 -27.79 21.02
N PRO A 175 -7.59 -28.71 20.15
CA PRO A 175 -7.09 -28.47 18.79
C PRO A 175 -8.27 -28.19 17.82
N PHE A 176 -7.97 -27.66 16.63
CA PHE A 176 -8.86 -27.33 15.49
C PHE A 176 -9.76 -28.48 14.97
N THR A 177 -10.50 -29.14 15.85
CA THR A 177 -11.30 -30.35 15.57
C THR A 177 -12.77 -30.17 15.96
N GLY A 178 -13.18 -28.95 16.33
CA GLY A 178 -14.54 -28.58 16.67
C GLY A 178 -14.81 -27.11 16.38
N ASP A 179 -16.08 -26.72 16.41
CA ASP A 179 -16.53 -25.34 16.30
C ASP A 179 -15.73 -24.45 17.29
N PRO A 180 -15.01 -23.40 16.82
CA PRO A 180 -14.38 -22.44 17.71
C PRO A 180 -15.47 -21.83 18.60
N GLY A 181 -15.47 -22.25 19.87
CA GLY A 181 -16.40 -21.79 20.89
C GLY A 181 -16.32 -20.29 21.16
N ASP A 182 -15.24 -19.62 20.72
CA ASP A 182 -15.06 -18.17 20.84
C ASP A 182 -15.34 -17.42 19.52
N ALA A 183 -15.68 -18.10 18.41
CA ALA A 183 -15.98 -17.40 17.16
C ALA A 183 -17.20 -16.48 17.29
N GLN A 184 -17.05 -15.25 16.81
CA GLN A 184 -18.02 -14.16 16.92
C GLN A 184 -18.80 -14.01 15.60
N PRO A 185 -19.90 -13.25 15.55
CA PRO A 185 -20.46 -12.80 14.27
C PRO A 185 -19.36 -12.17 13.41
N LEU A 186 -19.35 -12.46 12.10
CA LEU A 186 -18.37 -11.88 11.18
C LEU A 186 -18.47 -10.35 11.15
N ASP A 187 -19.70 -9.83 11.19
CA ASP A 187 -19.99 -8.41 11.17
C ASP A 187 -20.51 -7.94 12.53
N ASN A 188 -19.71 -7.12 13.21
CA ASN A 188 -20.12 -6.42 14.43
C ASN A 188 -20.20 -4.90 14.22
N PHE A 189 -20.08 -4.41 12.98
CA PHE A 189 -20.14 -2.99 12.69
C PHE A 189 -21.59 -2.54 12.49
N GLY A 190 -22.20 -2.00 13.54
CA GLY A 190 -23.60 -1.56 13.45
C GLY A 190 -24.56 -2.75 13.45
N ASN A 191 -25.22 -3.02 12.33
CA ASN A 191 -26.10 -4.18 12.19
C ASN A 191 -25.31 -5.36 11.62
N ASP A 192 -25.62 -6.58 12.05
CA ASP A 192 -25.03 -7.78 11.44
C ASP A 192 -25.61 -7.99 10.03
N ASP A 193 -24.89 -7.54 9.01
CA ASP A 193 -25.25 -7.71 7.61
C ASP A 193 -24.88 -9.11 7.07
N ARG A 194 -24.28 -9.97 7.91
CA ARG A 194 -23.86 -11.35 7.61
C ARG A 194 -24.47 -12.39 8.57
N PRO A 195 -25.79 -12.40 8.78
CA PRO A 195 -26.41 -13.22 9.81
C PRO A 195 -26.14 -14.71 9.60
N GLY A 196 -25.57 -15.32 10.63
CA GLY A 196 -25.22 -16.75 10.65
C GLY A 196 -23.87 -17.09 10.01
N ILE A 197 -23.09 -16.09 9.58
CA ILE A 197 -21.67 -16.25 9.30
C ILE A 197 -20.89 -15.80 10.53
N ARG A 198 -19.93 -16.61 10.97
CA ARG A 198 -19.06 -16.30 12.11
C ARG A 198 -17.62 -16.09 11.64
N SER A 199 -16.78 -15.48 12.47
CA SER A 199 -15.35 -15.34 12.23
C SER A 199 -14.55 -15.81 13.43
N VAL A 200 -13.38 -16.37 13.17
CA VAL A 200 -12.33 -16.49 14.19
C VAL A 200 -11.94 -15.09 14.66
N THR A 201 -11.39 -14.97 15.87
CA THR A 201 -10.80 -13.72 16.34
C THR A 201 -9.30 -13.70 16.02
N GLY A 202 -8.80 -12.59 15.52
CA GLY A 202 -7.39 -12.49 15.20
C GLY A 202 -6.96 -11.11 14.74
N SER A 203 -5.64 -10.94 14.67
CA SER A 203 -5.04 -9.71 14.21
C SER A 203 -3.78 -9.97 13.39
N GLY A 204 -3.52 -9.12 12.42
CA GLY A 204 -2.38 -9.26 11.53
C GLY A 204 -1.89 -7.93 10.97
N GLY A 205 -0.85 -8.04 10.15
CA GLY A 205 -0.18 -6.92 9.52
C GLY A 205 0.23 -7.28 8.09
N ALA A 206 0.29 -6.30 7.21
CA ALA A 206 0.96 -6.44 5.92
C ALA A 206 1.98 -5.32 5.70
N THR A 207 2.88 -5.51 4.76
CA THR A 207 3.72 -4.45 4.21
C THR A 207 4.09 -4.86 2.80
N ILE A 208 3.60 -4.12 1.80
CA ILE A 208 3.78 -4.44 0.38
C ILE A 208 4.38 -3.27 -0.38
N ASN A 209 5.37 -3.53 -1.23
CA ASN A 209 5.99 -2.53 -2.08
C ASN A 209 5.36 -2.54 -3.46
N ILE A 210 4.83 -1.41 -3.89
CA ILE A 210 4.20 -1.25 -5.20
C ILE A 210 5.19 -0.62 -6.20
N SER A 211 5.22 -1.15 -7.42
CA SER A 211 5.90 -0.55 -8.56
C SER A 211 4.86 0.12 -9.44
N VAL A 212 4.87 1.45 -9.47
CA VAL A 212 3.92 2.24 -10.28
C VAL A 212 4.29 2.13 -11.75
N SER A 213 3.30 1.77 -12.57
CA SER A 213 3.41 1.71 -14.02
C SER A 213 2.92 2.99 -14.69
N SER A 214 1.89 3.64 -14.13
CA SER A 214 1.35 4.90 -14.66
C SER A 214 0.68 5.72 -13.56
N PHE A 215 0.64 7.04 -13.76
CA PHE A 215 -0.16 7.96 -12.97
C PHE A 215 -0.67 9.09 -13.85
N ASP A 216 -1.77 9.73 -13.45
CA ASP A 216 -2.33 10.89 -14.13
C ASP A 216 -1.66 12.18 -13.61
N SER A 217 -0.96 12.89 -14.48
CA SER A 217 -0.28 14.14 -14.14
C SER A 217 -1.21 15.28 -13.73
N ALA A 218 -2.51 15.15 -14.03
CA ALA A 218 -3.52 16.09 -13.58
C ALA A 218 -3.69 16.04 -12.06
N PHE A 219 -3.61 14.84 -11.47
CA PHE A 219 -3.73 14.60 -10.03
C PHE A 219 -2.38 14.60 -9.32
N PHE A 220 -1.33 14.09 -9.96
CA PHE A 220 0.02 14.06 -9.38
C PHE A 220 0.87 15.16 -9.99
N THR A 221 0.79 16.36 -9.42
CA THR A 221 1.40 17.57 -9.96
C THR A 221 2.86 17.70 -9.48
N GLY A 222 3.81 17.97 -10.38
CA GLY A 222 5.22 18.13 -10.02
C GLY A 222 6.19 17.36 -10.91
N ALA A 223 7.50 17.58 -10.72
CA ALA A 223 8.55 16.96 -11.51
C ALA A 223 8.80 15.51 -11.09
N ILE A 224 7.90 14.61 -11.49
CA ILE A 224 8.00 13.17 -11.24
C ILE A 224 8.67 12.54 -12.48
N SER A 225 9.98 12.27 -12.41
CA SER A 225 10.73 11.62 -13.51
C SER A 225 10.53 10.11 -13.56
N SER A 226 10.23 9.52 -12.41
CA SER A 226 9.73 8.16 -12.21
C SER A 226 9.12 8.12 -10.82
N LEU A 227 7.88 7.66 -10.69
CA LEU A 227 7.27 7.44 -9.39
C LEU A 227 7.61 6.03 -8.96
N GLU A 228 8.61 5.85 -8.10
CA GLU A 228 8.73 4.62 -7.33
C GLU A 228 7.91 4.83 -6.06
N LEU A 229 6.57 4.68 -6.12
CA LEU A 229 5.79 4.61 -4.89
C LEU A 229 6.18 3.35 -4.15
N LYS A 230 7.26 3.43 -3.38
CA LYS A 230 7.39 2.56 -2.23
C LYS A 230 6.29 2.98 -1.28
N MET A 231 5.14 2.34 -1.41
CA MET A 231 4.14 2.22 -0.37
C MET A 231 4.79 1.41 0.74
N ILE A 232 5.72 2.07 1.44
CA ILE A 232 6.35 1.51 2.62
C ILE A 232 5.22 1.49 3.64
N ASN A 233 4.86 0.30 4.09
CA ASN A 233 3.82 0.05 5.08
C ASN A 233 2.41 0.27 4.55
N PHE A 234 1.90 -0.71 3.82
CA PHE A 234 0.48 -1.02 3.91
C PHE A 234 0.26 -1.65 5.29
N ASP A 235 0.42 -0.87 6.38
CA ASP A 235 0.25 -1.32 7.77
C ASP A 235 -1.23 -1.60 8.01
N THR A 236 -1.79 -2.56 7.29
CA THR A 236 -3.15 -2.99 7.49
C THR A 236 -3.19 -3.76 8.78
N SER A 237 -3.88 -3.21 9.77
CA SER A 237 -4.44 -4.07 10.79
C SER A 237 -5.41 -5.02 10.08
N LEU A 238 -5.00 -6.29 9.92
CA LEU A 238 -5.90 -7.34 9.47
C LEU A 238 -6.68 -7.73 10.70
N ILE A 239 -7.95 -7.35 10.80
CA ILE A 239 -8.75 -7.57 12.01
C ILE A 239 -9.91 -8.48 11.68
N ASP A 240 -10.10 -9.48 12.53
CA ASP A 240 -11.32 -10.25 12.58
C ASP A 240 -11.87 -10.33 14.01
N PRO A 241 -13.20 -10.23 14.19
CA PRO A 241 -14.22 -9.93 13.18
C PRO A 241 -14.21 -8.44 12.75
N PHE A 242 -15.08 -8.09 11.79
CA PHE A 242 -15.27 -6.71 11.33
C PHE A 242 -15.93 -5.86 12.44
N ASN A 243 -15.33 -4.70 12.74
CA ASN A 243 -15.76 -3.81 13.83
C ASN A 243 -15.88 -2.34 13.40
N ASN A 244 -15.31 -1.95 12.27
CA ASN A 244 -15.22 -0.55 11.82
C ASN A 244 -15.77 -0.36 10.40
N THR A 245 -16.06 -1.44 9.67
CA THR A 245 -16.67 -1.43 8.33
C THR A 245 -17.43 -2.73 8.14
N ASN A 246 -18.26 -2.81 7.10
CA ASN A 246 -19.00 -4.02 6.76
C ASN A 246 -18.14 -4.95 5.85
N PRO A 247 -18.22 -6.28 6.02
CA PRO A 247 -17.57 -7.24 5.12
C PRO A 247 -18.19 -7.24 3.72
N ALA A 248 -17.36 -7.17 2.69
CA ALA A 248 -17.77 -6.95 1.31
C ALA A 248 -18.21 -8.26 0.61
N ASP A 249 -19.26 -8.17 -0.20
CA ASP A 249 -19.72 -9.32 -1.01
C ASP A 249 -18.76 -9.67 -2.14
N CYS A 250 -18.21 -8.63 -2.76
CA CYS A 250 -17.50 -8.72 -4.01
C CYS A 250 -16.19 -7.94 -3.99
N PHE A 251 -15.21 -8.44 -4.74
CA PHE A 251 -13.92 -7.82 -4.92
C PHE A 251 -13.59 -7.70 -6.40
N THR A 252 -12.79 -6.69 -6.74
CA THR A 252 -12.20 -6.58 -8.08
C THR A 252 -11.16 -7.68 -8.25
N GLY A 253 -11.37 -8.57 -9.22
CA GLY A 253 -10.52 -9.73 -9.51
C GLY A 253 -9.44 -9.48 -10.57
N ALA A 254 -9.53 -8.38 -11.32
CA ALA A 254 -8.57 -8.07 -12.38
C ALA A 254 -8.43 -6.56 -12.60
N ALA A 255 -7.25 -6.14 -13.06
CA ALA A 255 -6.95 -4.77 -13.40
C ALA A 255 -7.86 -4.22 -14.52
N GLY A 256 -8.05 -2.90 -14.54
CA GLY A 256 -8.61 -2.19 -15.68
C GLY A 256 -10.09 -1.86 -15.60
N GLY A 257 -10.69 -1.83 -14.40
CA GLY A 257 -11.98 -1.18 -14.17
C GLY A 257 -13.19 -1.91 -14.72
N GLY A 258 -13.25 -3.24 -14.58
CA GLY A 258 -14.51 -3.94 -14.77
C GLY A 258 -15.42 -3.66 -13.58
N THR A 259 -16.57 -3.02 -13.81
CA THR A 259 -17.49 -2.66 -12.72
C THR A 259 -17.87 -3.91 -11.93
N VAL A 260 -17.48 -3.93 -10.66
CA VAL A 260 -18.00 -4.94 -9.73
C VAL A 260 -19.49 -4.67 -9.60
N ASN A 261 -20.32 -5.69 -9.80
CA ASN A 261 -21.76 -5.58 -9.58
C ASN A 261 -22.12 -6.28 -8.27
N ALA A 262 -23.22 -5.85 -7.65
CA ALA A 262 -23.73 -6.40 -6.39
C ALA A 262 -23.97 -7.92 -6.41
N ALA A 263 -24.12 -8.51 -7.61
CA ALA A 263 -24.31 -9.94 -7.76
C ALA A 263 -22.97 -10.73 -7.86
N CYS A 264 -21.84 -10.05 -7.73
CA CYS A 264 -20.48 -10.55 -7.98
C CYS A 264 -20.32 -11.30 -9.31
N ASN A 265 -21.16 -11.00 -10.31
CA ASN A 265 -21.19 -11.71 -11.57
C ASN A 265 -20.25 -11.05 -12.57
N GLY A 266 -19.24 -11.77 -13.03
CA GLY A 266 -18.38 -11.30 -14.10
C GLY A 266 -17.00 -11.98 -14.06
N PRO A 267 -16.24 -11.92 -15.17
CA PRO A 267 -14.91 -12.51 -15.21
C PRO A 267 -13.90 -11.81 -14.30
N ASN A 268 -14.20 -10.59 -13.86
CA ASN A 268 -13.32 -9.75 -13.06
C ASN A 268 -13.86 -9.52 -11.64
N ASN A 269 -14.82 -10.32 -11.19
CA ASN A 269 -15.41 -10.19 -9.85
C ASN A 269 -15.08 -11.45 -9.06
N ILE A 270 -14.63 -11.27 -7.82
CA ILE A 270 -14.37 -12.37 -6.88
C ILE A 270 -15.41 -12.24 -5.77
N SER A 271 -16.17 -13.31 -5.53
CA SER A 271 -17.15 -13.33 -4.44
C SER A 271 -16.51 -13.82 -3.15
N PHE A 272 -16.95 -13.28 -2.02
CA PHE A 272 -16.63 -13.79 -0.69
C PHE A 272 -16.93 -15.29 -0.56
N GLY A 273 -18.07 -15.74 -1.09
CA GLY A 273 -18.38 -17.16 -1.26
C GLY A 273 -18.73 -17.93 0.02
N MET A 274 -19.07 -17.23 1.12
CA MET A 274 -19.51 -17.84 2.37
C MET A 274 -21.04 -17.84 2.52
N SER A 275 -21.54 -18.76 3.35
CA SER A 275 -22.94 -19.06 3.57
C SER A 275 -23.24 -19.25 5.06
N SER A 276 -24.53 -19.21 5.43
CA SER A 276 -24.94 -19.39 6.83
C SER A 276 -24.46 -20.74 7.41
N GLY A 277 -23.78 -20.68 8.54
CA GLY A 277 -23.11 -21.82 9.19
C GLY A 277 -21.60 -21.88 8.93
N ASP A 278 -21.10 -21.07 8.00
CA ASP A 278 -19.68 -20.94 7.75
C ASP A 278 -18.98 -20.08 8.83
N ILE A 279 -17.71 -20.41 9.05
CA ILE A 279 -16.82 -19.74 9.99
C ILE A 279 -15.57 -19.32 9.20
N ASN A 280 -15.44 -18.01 9.02
CA ASN A 280 -14.36 -17.37 8.31
C ASN A 280 -13.02 -17.73 8.98
N GLY A 281 -12.10 -18.30 8.19
CA GLY A 281 -10.79 -18.76 8.69
C GLY A 281 -10.82 -20.12 9.38
N PHE A 282 -11.92 -20.88 9.28
CA PHE A 282 -12.03 -22.21 9.89
C PHE A 282 -12.56 -23.29 8.96
N ASN A 283 -13.78 -23.15 8.41
CA ASN A 283 -14.39 -24.20 7.57
C ASN A 283 -14.59 -23.79 6.11
N THR A 284 -14.09 -22.61 5.73
CA THR A 284 -14.24 -22.01 4.41
C THR A 284 -13.00 -22.14 3.55
N THR A 285 -13.18 -21.94 2.25
CA THR A 285 -12.06 -21.87 1.31
C THR A 285 -11.43 -20.50 1.32
N ASN A 286 -12.22 -19.43 1.44
CA ASN A 286 -11.74 -18.05 1.46
C ASN A 286 -11.65 -17.54 2.90
N PHE A 287 -10.83 -16.50 3.09
CA PHE A 287 -10.70 -15.80 4.35
C PHE A 287 -10.79 -14.30 4.12
N GLU A 288 -11.81 -13.66 4.68
CA GLU A 288 -12.03 -12.21 4.57
C GLU A 288 -11.73 -11.53 5.89
N PHE A 289 -11.11 -10.36 5.87
CA PHE A 289 -10.77 -9.61 7.08
C PHE A 289 -10.89 -8.12 6.82
N GLN A 290 -11.14 -7.38 7.90
CA GLN A 290 -11.09 -5.93 7.86
C GLN A 290 -9.64 -5.50 7.65
N GLN A 291 -9.44 -4.50 6.80
CA GLN A 291 -8.16 -3.82 6.63
C GLN A 291 -8.31 -2.34 6.93
N ASP A 292 -7.22 -1.72 7.39
CA ASP A 292 -7.13 -0.27 7.57
C ASP A 292 -5.75 0.17 7.09
N ALA A 293 -5.68 0.75 5.90
CA ALA A 293 -4.43 0.92 5.18
C ALA A 293 -3.94 2.36 5.25
N ILE A 294 -2.62 2.51 5.36
CA ILE A 294 -1.92 3.75 5.05
C ILE A 294 -0.97 3.51 3.86
N SER A 295 -0.72 4.53 3.05
CA SER A 295 0.14 4.45 1.88
C SER A 295 1.12 5.60 1.86
N ASN A 296 2.34 5.33 2.32
CA ASN A 296 3.41 6.32 2.28
C ASN A 296 3.91 6.53 0.85
N LEU A 297 4.07 7.79 0.46
CA LEU A 297 4.46 8.20 -0.88
C LEU A 297 5.94 8.60 -0.84
N LYS A 298 6.75 7.89 -1.63
CA LYS A 298 8.16 8.20 -1.78
C LYS A 298 8.46 8.62 -3.21
N VAL A 299 9.05 9.80 -3.36
CA VAL A 299 9.58 10.25 -4.65
C VAL A 299 11.08 9.93 -4.70
N THR A 300 11.44 8.88 -5.43
CA THR A 300 12.86 8.64 -5.76
C THR A 300 13.24 9.56 -6.92
N THR A 301 13.85 10.71 -6.62
CA THR A 301 14.56 11.45 -7.66
C THR A 301 15.82 10.67 -8.00
N THR A 302 15.93 10.17 -9.24
CA THR A 302 17.25 9.76 -9.74
C THR A 302 18.07 11.04 -9.83
N THR A 303 18.77 11.39 -8.76
CA THR A 303 19.81 12.41 -8.84
C THR A 303 20.88 11.83 -9.76
N VAL A 304 20.72 12.08 -11.06
CA VAL A 304 21.84 12.01 -11.99
C VAL A 304 22.87 12.97 -11.39
N PRO A 305 24.06 12.51 -10.96
CA PRO A 305 25.07 13.43 -10.45
C PRO A 305 25.31 14.48 -11.53
N GLU A 306 24.96 15.73 -11.25
CA GLU A 306 25.06 16.76 -12.27
C GLU A 306 26.51 16.82 -12.77
N PRO A 307 26.75 16.86 -14.10
CA PRO A 307 28.09 16.91 -14.68
C PRO A 307 28.94 18.08 -14.16
N SER A 308 28.30 19.07 -13.55
CA SER A 308 28.92 20.23 -12.92
C SER A 308 29.90 19.85 -11.81
N SER A 309 29.65 18.79 -11.04
CA SER A 309 30.53 18.35 -9.95
C SER A 309 31.82 17.67 -10.47
N ILE A 310 31.74 16.90 -11.56
CA ILE A 310 32.91 16.35 -12.26
C ILE A 310 33.68 17.46 -12.99
N PHE A 311 32.96 18.43 -13.57
CA PHE A 311 33.58 19.59 -14.18
C PHE A 311 34.28 20.46 -13.13
N LEU A 312 33.70 20.67 -11.94
CA LEU A 312 34.31 21.46 -10.87
C LEU A 312 35.50 20.73 -10.22
N LEU A 313 35.40 19.41 -10.03
CA LEU A 313 36.51 18.58 -9.57
C LEU A 313 37.64 18.55 -10.60
N GLY A 314 37.30 18.42 -11.90
CA GLY A 314 38.24 18.43 -13.01
C GLY A 314 38.92 19.79 -13.21
N THR A 315 38.17 20.89 -13.11
CA THR A 315 38.72 22.25 -13.18
C THR A 315 39.50 22.62 -11.91
N GLY A 316 39.09 22.15 -10.74
CA GLY A 316 39.83 22.29 -9.48
C GLY A 316 41.18 21.55 -9.51
N LEU A 317 41.21 20.32 -10.02
CA LEU A 317 42.44 19.55 -10.22
C LEU A 317 43.34 20.17 -11.30
N ALA A 318 42.77 20.67 -12.39
CA ALA A 318 43.53 21.39 -13.41
C ALA A 318 44.17 22.67 -12.83
N ALA A 319 43.42 23.45 -12.05
CA ALA A 319 43.93 24.65 -11.38
C ALA A 319 45.06 24.31 -10.37
N LEU A 320 44.95 23.22 -9.61
CA LEU A 320 46.00 22.72 -8.72
C LEU A 320 47.24 22.23 -9.50
N GLY A 321 47.05 21.57 -10.65
CA GLY A 321 48.13 21.15 -11.55
C GLY A 321 48.92 22.32 -12.13
N PHE A 322 48.24 23.38 -12.57
CA PHE A 322 48.90 24.61 -13.02
C PHE A 322 49.58 25.39 -11.89
N ALA A 323 49.03 25.37 -10.67
CA ALA A 323 49.67 25.98 -9.50
C ALA A 323 50.95 25.23 -9.06
N GLY A 324 50.99 23.89 -9.19
CA GLY A 324 52.16 23.07 -8.84
C GLY A 324 53.38 23.26 -9.76
N THR A 325 53.16 23.47 -11.06
CA THR A 325 54.25 23.67 -12.03
C THR A 325 55.00 25.00 -11.86
N ARG A 326 54.35 26.03 -11.30
CA ARG A 326 54.98 27.34 -11.05
C ARG A 326 56.03 27.32 -9.93
N LYS A 327 56.00 26.33 -9.04
CA LYS A 327 56.94 26.23 -7.90
C LYS A 327 58.22 25.46 -8.20
N ARG A 328 58.32 24.77 -9.35
CA ARG A 328 59.51 23.99 -9.77
C ARG A 328 60.46 24.72 -10.72
N ARG A 329 60.20 26.00 -11.05
CA ARG A 329 61.03 26.83 -11.94
C ARG A 329 61.68 28.03 -11.23
N ARG A 330 61.97 27.92 -9.94
CA ARG A 330 62.87 28.82 -9.22
C ARG A 330 63.89 28.01 -8.45
#